data_AF-A0AAP6VAH9-F1
#
_entry.id   AF-A0AAP6VAH9-F1
#
_cell.length_a   1.000
_cell.length_b   1.000
_cell.length_c   1.000
_cell.angle_alpha   90.00
_cell.angle_beta   90.00
_cell.angle_gamma   90.00
#
_symmetry.space_group_name_H-M   'P 1'
#
loop_
_entity.id
_entity.type
_entity.pdbx_description
1 polymer ?
#
loop_
_entity_poly.entity_id
_entity_poly.type
_entity_poly.pdbx_seq_one_letter_code
_entity_poly.pdbx_strand_id
1 'polypeptide(L)'
;DINFLDKPSSDTTQENLLDRLERLIYQMSMTYNANDESFSNNASGISLEFKMQNPRNLAQAKARKFKKAYAQMYKMIFSLPTNVPANKAKEWFNLEYTFDFNIPRNIKDEAETAQKLEGIVSRETQLGVLSIVPDVTQEMERIKDEETEERLNPQVDFGKFTRTTEEVTEEHE
;
A
#
# COMPACT_ATOMS: atom_id res chain seq x y z
N ASP A 1 34.24 50.84 -31.33
CA ASP A 1 33.36 49.83 -31.93
C ASP A 1 31.90 50.21 -31.73
N ILE A 2 31.18 50.38 -32.84
CA ILE A 2 29.75 50.67 -32.87
C ILE A 2 29.07 49.32 -33.11
N ASN A 3 28.52 48.72 -32.07
CA ASN A 3 27.65 47.55 -32.20
C ASN A 3 26.20 48.02 -32.40
N PHE A 4 25.47 47.34 -33.30
CA PHE A 4 24.02 47.52 -33.41
C PHE A 4 23.35 47.14 -32.09
N LEU A 5 22.27 47.85 -31.75
CA LEU A 5 21.49 47.58 -30.53
C LEU A 5 20.71 46.27 -30.73
N ASP A 6 21.31 45.15 -30.33
CA ASP A 6 20.63 43.86 -30.35
C ASP A 6 19.43 43.88 -29.40
N LYS A 7 18.33 43.24 -29.83
CA LYS A 7 17.14 43.09 -28.98
C LYS A 7 17.57 42.37 -27.71
N PRO A 8 17.29 42.90 -26.50
CA PRO A 8 17.69 42.23 -25.27
C PRO A 8 17.04 40.85 -25.23
N SER A 9 17.88 39.81 -25.28
CA SER A 9 17.45 38.42 -25.12
C SER A 9 16.94 38.24 -23.70
N SER A 10 15.61 38.16 -23.56
CA SER A 10 14.96 37.85 -22.29
C SER A 10 14.68 36.34 -22.17
N ASP A 11 15.50 35.52 -22.83
CA ASP A 11 15.32 34.07 -22.91
C ASP A 11 15.42 33.43 -21.52
N THR A 12 16.50 33.75 -20.79
CA THR A 12 16.70 33.26 -19.41
C THR A 12 15.59 33.70 -18.45
N THR A 13 15.01 34.89 -18.64
CA THR A 13 13.89 35.34 -17.78
C THR A 13 12.60 34.61 -18.11
N GLN A 14 12.37 34.29 -19.39
CA GLN A 14 11.20 33.53 -19.82
C GLN A 14 11.28 32.08 -19.36
N GLU A 15 12.43 31.41 -19.50
CA GLU A 15 12.63 30.05 -18.99
C GLU A 15 12.37 29.96 -17.47
N ASN A 16 12.96 30.87 -16.68
CA ASN A 16 12.72 30.93 -15.23
C ASN A 16 11.24 31.21 -14.87
N LEU A 17 10.52 31.96 -15.71
CA LEU A 17 9.09 32.19 -15.52
C LEU A 17 8.28 30.93 -15.83
N LEU A 18 8.62 30.22 -16.93
CA LEU A 18 7.97 28.99 -17.33
C LEU A 18 8.13 27.89 -16.26
N ASP A 19 9.34 27.68 -15.74
CA ASP A 19 9.61 26.74 -14.65
C ASP A 19 8.78 27.05 -13.40
N ARG A 20 8.66 28.34 -13.07
CA ARG A 20 7.88 28.78 -11.91
C ARG A 20 6.39 28.56 -12.14
N LEU A 21 5.88 28.84 -13.33
CA LEU A 21 4.48 28.61 -13.69
C LEU A 21 4.15 27.12 -13.66
N GLU A 22 5.01 26.27 -14.21
CA GLU A 22 4.85 24.81 -14.15
C GLU A 22 4.73 24.35 -12.69
N ARG A 23 5.70 24.74 -11.84
CA ARG A 23 5.66 24.40 -10.42
C ARG A 23 4.40 24.90 -9.70
N LEU A 24 3.95 26.13 -10.01
CA LEU A 24 2.74 26.69 -9.42
C LEU A 24 1.47 25.96 -9.89
N ILE A 25 1.40 25.50 -11.14
CA ILE A 25 0.28 24.73 -11.65
C ILE A 25 0.14 23.42 -10.86
N TYR A 26 1.22 22.68 -10.65
CA TYR A 26 1.19 21.45 -9.85
C TYR A 26 0.83 21.71 -8.39
N GLN A 27 1.39 22.78 -7.79
CA GLN A 27 1.08 23.16 -6.42
C GLN A 27 -0.40 23.56 -6.24
N MET A 28 -0.97 24.34 -7.17
CA MET A 28 -2.35 24.82 -7.10
C MET A 28 -3.36 23.72 -7.44
N SER A 29 -3.05 22.87 -8.43
CA SER A 29 -3.92 21.77 -8.83
C SER A 29 -3.89 20.58 -7.85
N MET A 30 -2.95 20.56 -6.90
CA MET A 30 -2.70 19.43 -5.99
C MET A 30 -2.47 18.12 -6.74
N THR A 31 -1.85 18.19 -7.92
CA THR A 31 -1.46 17.03 -8.72
C THR A 31 0.04 16.81 -8.62
N TYR A 32 0.49 15.58 -8.91
CA TYR A 32 1.91 15.25 -8.90
C TYR A 32 2.53 15.57 -10.27
N ASN A 33 3.79 16.02 -10.29
CA ASN A 33 4.58 16.10 -11.52
C ASN A 33 5.36 14.79 -11.69
N ALA A 34 5.10 14.05 -12.77
CA ALA A 34 5.78 12.79 -13.08
C ALA A 34 7.20 13.00 -13.65
N ASN A 35 7.43 14.15 -14.28
CA ASN A 35 8.65 14.44 -15.05
C ASN A 35 9.69 15.24 -14.25
N ASP A 36 9.43 15.47 -12.96
CA ASP A 36 10.36 16.17 -12.06
C ASP A 36 11.67 15.37 -11.96
N GLU A 37 12.79 15.95 -12.40
CA GLU A 37 14.11 15.29 -12.40
C GLU A 37 14.55 14.79 -11.02
N SER A 38 14.04 15.40 -9.94
CA SER A 38 14.28 14.92 -8.58
C SER A 38 13.60 13.58 -8.26
N PHE A 39 12.75 13.06 -9.15
CA PHE A 39 12.17 11.72 -9.09
C PHE A 39 13.17 10.62 -9.49
N SER A 40 14.02 10.88 -10.48
CA SER A 40 14.88 9.83 -11.08
C SER A 40 16.11 9.50 -10.23
N ASN A 41 16.59 10.42 -9.39
CA ASN A 41 17.93 10.31 -8.83
C ASN A 41 18.04 9.67 -7.44
N ASN A 42 16.96 9.55 -6.64
CA ASN A 42 16.97 8.84 -5.34
C ASN A 42 15.55 8.77 -4.71
N ALA A 43 14.57 8.18 -5.41
CA ALA A 43 13.24 8.00 -4.83
C ALA A 43 13.24 6.89 -3.76
N SER A 44 13.64 7.22 -2.53
CA SER A 44 13.33 6.36 -1.38
C SER A 44 11.81 6.24 -1.25
N GLY A 45 11.28 5.08 -0.82
CA GLY A 45 9.81 4.88 -0.70
C GLY A 45 9.12 6.01 0.09
N ILE A 46 9.79 6.50 1.13
CA ILE A 46 9.35 7.64 1.96
C ILE A 46 9.28 8.96 1.17
N SER A 47 10.25 9.23 0.29
CA SER A 47 10.24 10.44 -0.55
C SER A 47 9.08 10.45 -1.55
N LEU A 48 8.71 9.27 -2.05
CA LEU A 48 7.60 9.11 -2.97
C LEU A 48 6.25 9.31 -2.26
N GLU A 49 6.11 8.79 -1.04
CA GLU A 49 4.93 9.05 -0.21
C GLU A 49 4.76 10.55 0.10
N PHE A 50 5.85 11.25 0.43
CA PHE A 50 5.80 12.68 0.72
C PHE A 50 5.33 13.50 -0.50
N LYS A 51 5.80 13.16 -1.71
CA LYS A 51 5.34 13.79 -2.95
C LYS A 51 3.87 13.49 -3.25
N MET A 52 3.38 12.29 -2.91
CA MET A 52 1.98 11.87 -3.12
C MET A 52 1.00 12.41 -2.07
N GLN A 53 1.47 13.12 -1.04
CA GLN A 53 0.62 13.63 0.04
C GLN A 53 -0.51 14.54 -0.47
N ASN A 54 -0.23 15.43 -1.42
CA ASN A 54 -1.22 16.38 -1.94
C ASN A 54 -2.34 15.68 -2.75
N PRO A 55 -2.02 14.84 -3.75
CA PRO A 55 -3.03 14.00 -4.42
C PRO A 55 -3.81 13.11 -3.45
N ARG A 56 -3.15 12.55 -2.43
CA ARG A 56 -3.80 11.71 -1.40
C ARG A 56 -4.83 12.49 -0.59
N ASN A 57 -4.50 13.72 -0.17
CA ASN A 57 -5.44 14.59 0.53
C ASN A 57 -6.69 14.87 -0.32
N LEU A 58 -6.51 15.11 -1.62
CA LEU A 58 -7.61 15.31 -2.57
C LEU A 58 -8.45 14.02 -2.74
N ALA A 59 -7.79 12.88 -2.87
CA ALA A 59 -8.45 11.57 -2.97
C ALA A 59 -9.26 11.25 -1.72
N GLN A 60 -8.73 11.54 -0.53
CA GLN A 60 -9.44 11.37 0.74
C GLN A 60 -10.63 12.34 0.87
N ALA A 61 -10.52 13.57 0.36
CA ALA A 61 -11.64 14.49 0.29
C ALA A 61 -12.75 13.97 -0.65
N LYS A 62 -12.38 13.35 -1.78
CA LYS A 62 -13.33 12.68 -2.68
C LYS A 62 -13.98 11.46 -2.02
N ALA A 63 -13.21 10.60 -1.35
CA ALA A 63 -13.71 9.44 -0.63
C ALA A 63 -14.75 9.82 0.44
N ARG A 64 -14.52 10.93 1.18
CA ARG A 64 -15.51 11.48 2.13
C ARG A 64 -16.83 11.87 1.45
N LYS A 65 -16.78 12.46 0.25
CA LYS A 65 -17.98 12.80 -0.54
C LYS A 65 -18.69 11.53 -1.04
N PHE A 66 -17.93 10.54 -1.52
CA PHE A 66 -18.48 9.25 -1.93
C PHE A 66 -19.12 8.51 -0.78
N LYS A 67 -18.51 8.48 0.41
CA LYS A 67 -19.12 7.87 1.61
C LYS A 67 -20.49 8.46 1.91
N LYS A 68 -20.65 9.79 1.82
CA LYS A 68 -21.96 10.45 1.97
C LYS A 68 -22.94 10.06 0.87
N ALA A 69 -22.48 10.01 -0.39
CA ALA A 69 -23.31 9.63 -1.53
C ALA A 69 -23.79 8.16 -1.43
N TYR A 70 -22.89 7.23 -1.08
CA TYR A 70 -23.23 5.83 -0.83
C TYR A 70 -24.20 5.69 0.34
N ALA A 71 -23.96 6.37 1.46
CA ALA A 71 -24.90 6.34 2.58
C ALA A 71 -26.32 6.78 2.16
N GLN A 72 -26.43 7.81 1.31
CA GLN A 72 -27.72 8.25 0.77
C GLN A 72 -28.33 7.22 -0.22
N MET A 73 -27.51 6.63 -1.08
CA MET A 73 -27.92 5.60 -2.02
C MET A 73 -28.44 4.36 -1.29
N TYR A 74 -27.71 3.85 -0.31
CA TYR A 74 -28.12 2.71 0.51
C TYR A 74 -29.35 3.06 1.34
N LYS A 75 -29.44 4.25 1.93
CA LYS A 75 -30.68 4.68 2.60
C LYS A 75 -31.90 4.59 1.67
N MET A 76 -31.76 4.97 0.40
CA MET A 76 -32.84 4.83 -0.59
C MET A 76 -33.16 3.35 -0.85
N ILE A 77 -32.14 2.52 -1.12
CA ILE A 77 -32.33 1.08 -1.40
C ILE A 77 -33.02 0.36 -0.25
N PHE A 78 -32.58 0.60 1.00
CA PHE A 78 -33.14 0.00 2.21
C PHE A 78 -34.52 0.56 2.60
N SER A 79 -34.91 1.73 2.06
CA SER A 79 -36.25 2.30 2.28
C SER A 79 -37.35 1.60 1.48
N LEU A 80 -36.98 0.86 0.42
CA LEU A 80 -37.94 0.10 -0.37
C LEU A 80 -38.21 -1.26 0.29
N PRO A 81 -39.46 -1.56 0.73
CA PRO A 81 -39.80 -2.82 1.38
C PRO A 81 -39.77 -4.03 0.41
N THR A 82 -39.65 -3.79 -0.90
CA THR A 82 -39.48 -4.82 -1.93
C THR A 82 -38.11 -5.48 -1.89
N ASN A 83 -37.07 -4.72 -1.52
CA ASN A 83 -35.67 -5.20 -1.56
C ASN A 83 -35.18 -5.71 -0.21
N VAL A 84 -35.69 -5.13 0.88
CA VAL A 84 -35.26 -5.46 2.24
C VAL A 84 -36.50 -5.63 3.12
N PRO A 85 -36.61 -6.71 3.91
CA PRO A 85 -37.72 -6.87 4.85
C PRO A 85 -37.77 -5.68 5.81
N ALA A 86 -38.97 -5.19 6.12
CA ALA A 86 -39.18 -3.95 6.89
C ALA A 86 -38.45 -3.92 8.25
N ASN A 87 -38.22 -5.09 8.86
CA ASN A 87 -37.47 -5.24 10.11
C ASN A 87 -35.98 -4.85 10.00
N LYS A 88 -35.41 -4.88 8.78
CA LYS A 88 -34.01 -4.58 8.49
C LYS A 88 -33.81 -3.24 7.77
N ALA A 89 -34.88 -2.46 7.58
CA ALA A 89 -34.82 -1.17 6.87
C ALA A 89 -33.86 -0.15 7.51
N LYS A 90 -33.49 -0.34 8.79
CA LYS A 90 -32.54 0.52 9.50
C LYS A 90 -31.08 0.04 9.39
N GLU A 91 -30.78 -1.18 8.93
CA GLU A 91 -29.40 -1.72 8.94
C GLU A 91 -28.42 -0.99 7.99
N TRP A 92 -28.89 -0.03 7.18
CA TRP A 92 -28.05 0.77 6.28
C TRP A 92 -26.92 1.56 6.99
N PHE A 93 -27.05 1.84 8.30
CA PHE A 93 -26.00 2.52 9.07
C PHE A 93 -24.82 1.62 9.45
N ASN A 94 -24.99 0.28 9.38
CA ASN A 94 -23.97 -0.69 9.77
C ASN A 94 -23.01 -1.04 8.62
N LEU A 95 -23.06 -0.29 7.51
CA LEU A 95 -22.21 -0.51 6.35
C LEU A 95 -20.86 0.20 6.55
N GLU A 96 -19.79 -0.58 6.54
CA GLU A 96 -18.42 -0.07 6.47
C GLU A 96 -17.99 0.10 5.00
N TYR A 97 -17.37 1.23 4.70
CA TYR A 97 -16.89 1.55 3.36
C TYR A 97 -15.37 1.67 3.40
N THR A 98 -14.68 0.74 2.74
CA THR A 98 -13.24 0.78 2.52
C THR A 98 -12.95 1.37 1.14
N PHE A 99 -11.93 2.23 1.05
CA PHE A 99 -11.48 2.83 -0.19
C PHE A 99 -9.98 2.61 -0.31
N ASP A 100 -9.58 1.84 -1.32
CA ASP A 100 -8.17 1.55 -1.56
C ASP A 100 -7.60 2.52 -2.59
N PHE A 101 -6.49 3.15 -2.22
CA PHE A 101 -5.76 4.05 -3.10
C PHE A 101 -4.51 3.33 -3.61
N ASN A 102 -4.35 3.30 -4.93
CA ASN A 102 -3.12 2.82 -5.54
C ASN A 102 -2.02 3.86 -5.32
N ILE A 103 -1.18 3.61 -4.32
CA ILE A 103 0.00 4.40 -3.99
C ILE A 103 1.19 3.47 -4.25
N PRO A 104 2.28 3.95 -4.89
CA PRO A 104 3.50 3.16 -5.00
C PRO A 104 4.06 2.88 -3.61
N ARG A 105 4.29 1.62 -3.27
CA ARG A 105 4.82 1.20 -1.97
C ARG A 105 6.11 0.43 -2.13
N ASN A 106 6.97 0.51 -1.12
CA ASN A 106 8.18 -0.28 -1.06
C ASN A 106 7.94 -1.54 -0.23
N ILE A 107 7.68 -2.66 -0.91
CA ILE A 107 7.46 -3.97 -0.30
C ILE A 107 8.64 -4.45 0.55
N LYS A 108 9.88 -4.01 0.25
CA LYS A 108 11.06 -4.37 1.03
C LYS A 108 11.03 -3.70 2.40
N ASP A 109 10.72 -2.41 2.44
CA ASP A 109 10.62 -1.66 3.70
C ASP A 109 9.45 -2.17 4.55
N GLU A 110 8.34 -2.57 3.91
CA GLU A 110 7.20 -3.21 4.58
C GLU A 110 7.57 -4.56 5.19
N ALA A 111 8.28 -5.42 4.45
CA ALA A 111 8.74 -6.72 4.94
C ALA A 111 9.74 -6.57 6.11
N GLU A 112 10.69 -5.63 6.01
CA GLU A 112 11.61 -5.32 7.11
C GLU A 112 10.88 -4.79 8.34
N THR A 113 9.81 -4.01 8.14
CA THR A 113 8.96 -3.52 9.23
C THR A 113 8.16 -4.67 9.86
N ALA A 114 7.57 -5.54 9.05
CA ALA A 114 6.82 -6.70 9.52
C ALA A 114 7.70 -7.67 10.33
N GLN A 115 8.95 -7.87 9.93
CA GLN A 115 9.92 -8.67 10.70
C GLN A 115 10.25 -8.03 12.05
N LYS A 116 10.39 -6.70 12.11
CA LYS A 116 10.63 -5.98 13.37
C LYS A 116 9.42 -5.98 14.32
N LEU A 117 8.21 -6.17 13.79
CA LEU A 117 6.98 -6.24 14.57
C LEU A 117 6.68 -7.65 15.11
N GLU A 118 7.47 -8.65 14.71
CA GLU A 118 7.35 -10.01 15.19
C GLU A 118 7.56 -10.08 16.72
N GLY A 119 6.61 -10.70 17.42
CA GLY A 119 6.64 -10.82 18.89
C GLY A 119 6.17 -9.59 19.67
N ILE A 120 5.94 -8.44 19.02
CA ILE A 120 5.39 -7.23 19.65
C ILE A 120 3.88 -7.14 19.42
N VAL A 121 3.40 -7.52 18.23
CA VAL A 121 1.99 -7.40 17.82
C VAL A 121 1.43 -8.78 17.48
N SER A 122 0.08 -8.91 17.47
CA SER A 122 -0.58 -10.12 17.00
C SER A 122 -0.22 -10.42 15.54
N ARG A 123 -0.17 -11.71 15.18
CA ARG A 123 0.12 -12.17 13.81
C ARG A 123 -0.84 -11.57 12.78
N GLU A 124 -2.10 -11.35 13.17
CA GLU A 124 -3.10 -10.66 12.36
C GLU A 124 -2.67 -9.21 12.03
N THR A 125 -2.24 -8.44 13.03
CA THR A 125 -1.84 -7.05 12.80
C THR A 125 -0.50 -6.97 12.06
N GLN A 126 0.39 -7.94 12.28
CA GLN A 126 1.67 -8.05 11.58
C GLN A 126 1.46 -8.27 10.07
N LEU A 127 0.58 -9.19 9.70
CA LEU A 127 0.21 -9.44 8.30
C LEU A 127 -0.54 -8.27 7.68
N GLY A 128 -1.30 -7.51 8.48
CA GLY A 128 -1.98 -6.30 8.02
C GLY A 128 -1.05 -5.14 7.60
N VAL A 129 0.24 -5.18 7.96
CA VAL A 129 1.23 -4.19 7.48
C VAL A 129 1.67 -4.48 6.05
N LEU A 130 1.62 -5.74 5.62
CA LEU A 130 2.06 -6.17 4.30
C LEU A 130 0.98 -5.86 3.27
N SER A 131 1.27 -4.96 2.34
CA SER A 131 0.34 -4.62 1.25
C SER A 131 0.11 -5.75 0.24
N ILE A 132 0.91 -6.82 0.31
CA ILE A 132 0.81 -8.02 -0.53
C ILE A 132 -0.39 -8.89 -0.13
N VAL A 133 -0.83 -8.81 1.13
CA VAL A 133 -1.91 -9.65 1.67
C VAL A 133 -3.24 -8.91 1.54
N PRO A 134 -4.16 -9.32 0.63
CA PRO A 134 -5.42 -8.63 0.42
C PRO A 134 -6.44 -8.89 1.54
N ASP A 135 -6.39 -10.06 2.17
CA ASP A 135 -7.26 -10.43 3.29
C ASP A 135 -6.45 -11.19 4.35
N VAL A 136 -6.28 -10.54 5.50
CA VAL A 136 -5.51 -11.07 6.63
C VAL A 136 -6.16 -12.33 7.20
N THR A 137 -7.49 -12.41 7.19
CA THR A 137 -8.21 -13.55 7.80
C THR A 137 -8.05 -14.82 6.99
N GLN A 138 -8.13 -14.71 5.65
CA GLN A 138 -7.86 -15.82 4.74
C GLN A 138 -6.40 -16.25 4.80
N GLU A 139 -5.48 -15.29 4.91
CA GLU A 139 -4.05 -15.62 5.00
C GLU A 139 -3.72 -16.34 6.31
N MET A 140 -4.35 -15.95 7.42
CA MET A 140 -4.25 -16.66 8.70
C MET A 140 -4.83 -18.08 8.64
N GLU A 141 -5.84 -18.33 7.81
CA GLU A 141 -6.38 -19.67 7.58
C GLU A 141 -5.40 -20.52 6.78
N ARG A 142 -4.84 -19.99 5.69
CA ARG A 142 -3.81 -20.68 4.90
C ARG A 142 -2.58 -21.05 5.71
N ILE A 143 -2.12 -20.15 6.59
CA ILE A 143 -0.99 -20.42 7.49
C ILE A 143 -1.31 -21.57 8.45
N LYS A 144 -2.56 -21.66 8.96
CA LYS A 144 -2.96 -22.78 9.82
C LYS A 144 -3.04 -24.08 9.06
N ASP A 145 -3.49 -24.04 7.81
CA ASP A 145 -3.52 -25.20 6.93
C ASP A 145 -2.09 -25.68 6.63
N GLU A 146 -1.17 -24.78 6.31
CA GLU A 146 0.27 -25.08 6.16
C GLU A 146 0.87 -25.67 7.44
N GLU A 147 0.62 -25.06 8.61
CA GLU A 147 1.08 -25.60 9.91
C GLU A 147 0.47 -26.97 10.21
N THR A 148 -0.78 -27.23 9.79
CA THR A 148 -1.45 -28.51 10.00
C THR A 148 -0.92 -29.57 9.03
N GLU A 149 -0.68 -29.23 7.77
CA GLU A 149 -0.04 -30.10 6.78
C GLU A 149 1.39 -30.44 7.17
N GLU A 150 2.19 -29.48 7.64
CA GLU A 150 3.54 -29.73 8.17
C GLU A 150 3.51 -30.66 9.39
N ARG A 151 2.52 -30.52 10.28
CA ARG A 151 2.34 -31.41 11.44
C ARG A 151 1.84 -32.81 11.08
N LEU A 152 1.06 -32.94 10.01
CA LEU A 152 0.54 -34.22 9.50
C LEU A 152 1.54 -34.95 8.61
N ASN A 153 2.51 -34.22 8.07
CA ASN A 153 3.59 -34.75 7.26
C ASN A 153 4.93 -34.58 7.99
N PRO A 154 5.16 -35.23 9.15
CA PRO A 154 6.51 -35.43 9.64
C PRO A 154 7.16 -36.41 8.66
N GLN A 155 7.68 -35.89 7.55
CA GLN A 155 8.77 -36.53 6.86
C GLN A 155 9.90 -36.59 7.89
N VAL A 156 9.89 -37.68 8.64
CA VAL A 156 11.00 -38.17 9.42
C VAL A 156 12.19 -38.09 8.46
N ASP A 157 13.07 -37.14 8.71
CA ASP A 157 14.33 -36.98 8.01
C ASP A 157 15.19 -38.22 8.33
N PHE A 158 14.92 -39.32 7.63
CA PHE A 158 15.62 -40.60 7.77
C PHE A 158 17.13 -40.46 7.49
N GLY A 159 17.58 -39.35 6.88
CA GLY A 159 19.00 -39.04 6.66
C GLY A 159 19.76 -38.63 7.93
N LYS A 160 19.07 -38.28 9.02
CA LYS A 160 19.71 -38.00 10.32
C LYS A 160 19.86 -39.22 11.23
N PHE A 161 19.20 -40.35 10.92
CA PHE A 161 19.33 -41.59 11.68
C PHE A 161 20.47 -42.48 11.18
N THR A 162 20.83 -42.39 9.90
CA THR A 162 21.90 -43.22 9.31
C THR A 162 23.31 -42.70 9.63
N ARG A 163 23.48 -41.41 9.96
CA ARG A 163 24.79 -40.86 10.36
C ARG A 163 25.21 -41.25 11.78
N THR A 164 24.27 -41.35 12.71
CA THR A 164 24.55 -41.75 14.10
C THR A 164 24.75 -43.26 14.26
N THR A 165 24.35 -44.08 13.28
CA THR A 165 24.58 -45.53 13.33
C THR A 165 25.95 -45.93 12.78
N GLU A 166 26.51 -45.20 11.81
CA GLU A 166 27.89 -45.43 11.33
C GLU A 166 28.94 -45.04 12.39
N GLU A 167 28.75 -43.91 13.10
CA GLU A 167 29.69 -43.48 14.16
C GLU A 167 29.68 -44.40 15.40
N VAL A 168 28.59 -45.11 15.69
CA VAL A 168 28.52 -46.04 16.84
C VAL A 168 29.05 -47.43 16.50
N THR A 169 29.08 -47.82 15.21
CA THR A 169 29.66 -49.12 14.79
C THR A 169 31.18 -49.11 14.66
N GLU A 170 31.81 -47.95 14.48
CA GLU A 170 33.29 -47.85 14.41
C GLU A 170 33.99 -47.78 15.78
N GLU A 171 33.27 -47.57 16.89
CA GLU A 171 33.86 -47.58 18.24
C GLU A 171 33.86 -48.95 18.93
N HIS A 172 33.38 -50.00 18.24
CA HIS A 172 33.38 -51.39 18.72
C HIS A 172 33.91 -52.37 17.65
N GLU A 173 35.14 -52.17 17.18
CA GLU A 173 36.00 -53.22 16.60
C GLU A 173 37.43 -53.12 17.14
#